data_AF-A0AB39XNT8-F1
#
_entry.id   AF-A0AB39XNT8-F1
#
_cell.length_a   1.000
_cell.length_b   1.000
_cell.length_c   1.000
_cell.angle_alpha   90.00
_cell.angle_beta   90.00
_cell.angle_gamma   90.00
#
_symmetry.space_group_name_H-M   'P 1'
#
loop_
_entity.id
_entity.type
_entity.pdbx_description
1 polymer ?
#
loop_
_entity_poly.entity_id
_entity_poly.type
_entity_poly.pdbx_seq_one_letter_code
_entity_poly.pdbx_strand_id
1 'polypeptide(L)' 'MDELNAKLIACQILITGLIARVANEQRDPVRFLTDFRDEIKAVVKGVNIAGMDNTDRVRAIAQQSIDELFSLMKPPSSD' A
#
# COMPACT_ATOMS: atom_id res chain seq x y z
N MET A 1 -21.40 -10.37 3.61
CA MET A 1 -20.27 -9.59 3.08
C MET A 1 -20.35 -8.26 3.77
N ASP A 2 -19.48 -8.05 4.74
CA ASP A 2 -19.80 -7.25 5.93
C ASP A 2 -19.36 -5.80 5.77
N GLU A 3 -20.05 -4.89 6.46
CA GLU A 3 -19.80 -3.44 6.48
C GLU A 3 -18.32 -3.09 6.71
N LEU A 4 -17.62 -3.90 7.51
CA LEU A 4 -16.17 -3.78 7.73
C LEU A 4 -15.36 -3.94 6.43
N ASN A 5 -15.67 -4.94 5.61
CA ASN A 5 -14.97 -5.16 4.34
C ASN A 5 -15.21 -3.99 3.38
N ALA A 6 -16.43 -3.45 3.34
CA ALA A 6 -16.75 -2.26 2.54
C ALA A 6 -15.96 -1.02 3.00
N LYS A 7 -15.84 -0.80 4.32
CA LYS A 7 -15.03 0.29 4.90
C LYS A 7 -13.54 0.15 4.59
N LEU A 8 -13.01 -1.08 4.64
CA LEU A 8 -11.61 -1.36 4.32
C LEU A 8 -11.32 -1.08 2.84
N ILE A 9 -12.19 -1.51 1.92
CA ILE A 9 -12.05 -1.21 0.49
C ILE A 9 -12.11 0.31 0.24
N ALA A 10 -13.05 1.02 0.86
CA ALA A 10 -13.16 2.48 0.73
C ALA A 10 -11.87 3.18 1.20
N CYS A 11 -11.28 2.71 2.31
CA CYS A 11 -10.00 3.20 2.82
C CYS A 11 -8.85 2.94 1.84
N GLN A 12 -8.76 1.74 1.27
CA GLN A 12 -7.75 1.40 0.26
C GLN A 12 -7.85 2.30 -0.97
N ILE A 13 -9.07 2.58 -1.45
CA ILE A 13 -9.30 3.47 -2.60
C ILE A 13 -8.86 4.90 -2.27
N LEU A 14 -9.26 5.42 -1.10
CA LEU A 14 -8.86 6.76 -0.64
C LEU A 14 -7.34 6.91 -0.54
N ILE A 15 -6.66 5.95 0.08
CA ILE A 15 -5.21 5.95 0.23
C ILE A 15 -4.52 5.86 -1.13
N THR A 16 -5.00 5.00 -2.02
CA THR A 16 -4.46 4.87 -3.39
C THR A 16 -4.57 6.20 -4.14
N GLY A 17 -5.73 6.86 -4.07
CA GLY A 17 -5.94 8.17 -4.71
C GLY A 17 -5.04 9.26 -4.15
N LEU A 18 -4.81 9.27 -2.83
CA LEU A 18 -3.89 10.21 -2.18
C LEU A 18 -2.44 9.99 -2.64
N ILE A 19 -1.98 8.73 -2.66
CA ILE A 19 -0.63 8.38 -3.13
C ILE A 19 -0.43 8.84 -4.58
N ALA A 20 -1.40 8.55 -5.46
CA ALA A 20 -1.34 8.96 -6.86
C ALA A 20 -1.29 10.48 -7.01
N ARG A 21 -2.09 11.23 -6.25
CA ARG A 21 -2.05 12.70 -6.26
C ARG A 21 -0.68 13.24 -5.85
N VAL A 22 -0.13 12.76 -4.74
CA VAL A 22 1.18 13.20 -4.24
C VAL A 22 2.30 12.85 -5.22
N ALA A 23 2.25 11.65 -5.81
CA ALA A 23 3.22 11.20 -6.82
C ALA A 23 3.22 12.13 -8.05
N ASN A 24 2.04 12.53 -8.53
CA ASN A 24 1.90 13.44 -9.67
C ASN A 24 2.46 14.85 -9.39
N GLU A 25 2.58 15.26 -8.14
CA GLU A 25 3.19 16.53 -7.74
C GLU A 25 4.73 16.44 -7.64
N GLN A 26 5.31 15.23 -7.73
CA GLN A 26 6.76 15.04 -7.68
C GLN A 26 7.43 15.24 -9.03
N ARG A 27 8.69 15.69 -9.00
CA ARG A 27 9.54 15.82 -10.20
C ARG A 27 9.83 14.47 -10.88
N ASP A 28 9.87 13.40 -10.09
CA ASP A 28 10.05 12.02 -10.55
C ASP A 28 9.03 11.10 -9.85
N PRO A 29 7.80 10.99 -10.39
CA PRO A 29 6.71 10.22 -9.79
C PRO A 29 7.02 8.72 -9.66
N VAL A 30 7.73 8.13 -10.63
CA VAL A 30 8.03 6.69 -10.64
C VAL A 30 9.04 6.35 -9.55
N ARG A 31 10.08 7.17 -9.42
CA ARG A 31 11.04 7.02 -8.33
C ARG A 31 10.38 7.20 -6.97
N PHE A 32 9.55 8.23 -6.81
CA PHE A 32 8.81 8.45 -5.56
C PHE A 32 7.97 7.23 -5.18
N LEU A 33 7.20 6.66 -6.10
CA LEU A 33 6.38 5.47 -5.83
C LEU A 33 7.23 4.25 -5.46
N THR A 34 8.40 4.10 -6.08
CA THR A 34 9.33 3.01 -5.80
C THR A 34 9.91 3.15 -4.39
N ASP A 35 10.46 4.32 -4.06
CA ASP A 35 11.05 4.61 -2.76
C ASP A 35 9.99 4.49 -1.65
N PHE A 36 8.80 5.05 -1.86
CA PHE A 36 7.69 5.00 -0.90
C PHE A 36 7.19 3.56 -0.66
N ARG A 37 7.12 2.71 -1.69
CA ARG A 37 6.81 1.28 -1.54
C ARG A 37 7.84 0.60 -0.63
N ASP A 38 9.12 0.83 -0.88
CA ASP A 38 10.20 0.19 -0.12
C ASP A 38 10.23 0.65 1.34
N GLU A 39 10.00 1.93 1.59
CA GLU A 39 9.86 2.51 2.94
C GLU A 39 8.70 1.85 3.71
N ILE A 40 7.52 1.76 3.12
CA ILE A 40 6.35 1.15 3.78
C ILE A 40 6.57 -0.35 4.01
N LYS A 41 7.23 -1.06 3.08
CA LYS A 41 7.62 -2.46 3.28
C LYS A 41 8.62 -2.61 4.43
N ALA A 42 9.56 -1.68 4.60
CA ALA A 42 10.48 -1.68 5.73
C ALA A 42 9.74 -1.45 7.06
N VAL A 43 8.79 -0.50 7.09
CA VAL A 43 7.93 -0.26 8.27
C VAL A 43 7.18 -1.52 8.66
N VAL A 44 6.47 -2.15 7.72
CA VAL A 44 5.68 -3.37 7.98
C VAL A 44 6.56 -4.52 8.49
N LYS A 45 7.79 -4.67 7.99
CA LYS A 45 8.74 -5.67 8.51
C LYS A 45 9.08 -5.44 9.99
N GLY A 46 9.10 -4.19 10.44
CA GLY A 46 9.38 -3.80 11.83
C GLY A 46 8.17 -3.76 12.76
N VAL A 47 6.94 -3.94 12.25
CA VAL A 47 5.73 -3.90 13.08
C VAL A 47 5.68 -5.09 14.03
N ASN A 48 5.77 -4.79 15.33
CA ASN A 48 5.48 -5.74 16.40
C ASN A 48 4.02 -5.55 16.85
N ILE A 49 3.14 -6.50 16.53
CA ILE A 49 1.74 -6.44 16.94
C ILE A 49 1.61 -7.11 18.30
N ALA A 50 1.57 -6.30 19.35
CA ALA A 50 1.40 -6.77 20.71
C ALA A 50 0.11 -7.61 20.85
N GLY A 51 0.21 -8.76 21.52
CA GLY A 51 -0.92 -9.64 21.79
C GLY A 51 -1.32 -10.57 20.63
N MET A 52 -0.51 -10.70 19.58
CA MET A 52 -0.73 -11.66 18.50
C MET A 52 0.37 -12.73 18.44
N ASP A 53 -0.03 -14.01 18.52
CA ASP A 53 0.90 -15.14 18.44
C ASP A 53 1.52 -15.32 17.04
N ASN A 54 0.89 -14.78 15.99
CA ASN A 54 1.32 -14.97 14.60
C ASN A 54 1.56 -13.65 13.87
N THR A 55 2.49 -12.85 14.38
CA THR A 55 2.90 -11.58 13.76
C THR A 55 3.50 -11.78 12.37
N ASP A 56 4.13 -12.92 12.08
CA ASP A 56 4.73 -13.20 10.78
C ASP A 56 3.69 -13.34 9.66
N ARG A 57 2.55 -14.01 9.92
CA ARG A 57 1.46 -14.10 8.94
C ARG A 57 0.84 -12.73 8.66
N VAL A 58 0.67 -11.89 9.68
CA VAL A 58 0.15 -10.54 9.49
C VAL A 58 1.11 -9.69 8.67
N ARG A 59 2.42 -9.77 8.95
CA ARG A 59 3.45 -9.12 8.15
C ARG A 59 3.42 -9.61 6.71
N ALA A 60 3.30 -10.90 6.46
CA ALA A 60 3.22 -11.46 5.10
C ALA A 60 2.01 -10.93 4.32
N ILE A 61 0.82 -10.92 4.95
CA ILE A 61 -0.41 -10.39 4.32
C ILE A 61 -0.25 -8.90 4.02
N ALA A 62 0.28 -8.11 4.96
CA ALA A 62 0.49 -6.69 4.77
C ALA A 62 1.48 -6.39 3.63
N GLN A 63 2.58 -7.15 3.53
CA GLN A 63 3.53 -7.03 2.41
C GLN A 63 2.87 -7.34 1.06
N GLN A 64 2.07 -8.42 1.00
CA GLN A 64 1.34 -8.78 -0.21
C GLN A 64 0.34 -7.70 -0.63
N SER A 65 -0.43 -7.16 0.31
CA SER A 65 -1.39 -6.09 0.02
C SER A 65 -0.73 -4.81 -0.49
N ILE A 66 0.47 -4.47 0.02
CA ILE A 66 1.26 -3.36 -0.52
C ILE A 66 1.67 -3.65 -1.97
N ASP A 67 2.18 -4.85 -2.24
CA ASP A 67 2.58 -5.23 -3.59
C ASP A 67 1.40 -5.20 -4.57
N GLU A 68 0.22 -5.68 -4.17
CA GLU A 68 -1.01 -5.62 -4.95
C GLU A 68 -1.44 -4.16 -5.22
N LEU A 69 -1.46 -3.31 -4.19
CA LEU A 69 -1.87 -1.91 -4.32
C LEU A 69 -0.98 -1.13 -5.30
N PHE A 70 0.33 -1.35 -5.27
CA PHE A 70 1.27 -0.71 -6.20
C PHE A 70 1.26 -1.33 -7.59
N SER A 71 0.89 -2.61 -7.72
CA SER A 71 0.71 -3.24 -9.04
C SER A 71 -0.42 -2.61 -9.87
N LEU A 72 -1.41 -2.03 -9.19
CA LEU A 72 -2.53 -1.31 -9.82
C LEU A 72 -2.14 0.10 -10.29
N MET A 73 -1.03 0.65 -9.78
CA MET A 73 -0.55 1.99 -10.13
C MET A 73 0.36 2.00 -11.36
N LYS A 74 0.15 1.08 -12.32
CA LYS A 74 0.87 1.12 -13.60
C LYS A 74 0.68 2.50 -14.24
N PRO A 75 1.73 3.07 -14.87
CA PRO A 75 1.58 4.31 -15.62
C PRO A 75 0.42 4.14 -16.60
N PRO A 76 -0.41 5.19 -16.79
CA PRO A 76 -1.50 5.13 -17.75
C PRO A 76 -0.94 4.61 -19.07
N SER A 77 -1.61 3.62 -19.66
CA SER A 77 -1.21 3.10 -20.97
C SER A 77 -1.20 4.28 -21.94
N SER A 78 -0.08 4.51 -22.60
CA SER A 78 0.03 5.49 -23.68
C SER A 78 -0.75 4.96 -24.88
N ASP A 79 -2.06 5.14 -24.87
CA ASP A 79 -2.90 5.07 -26.07
C ASP A 79 -3.18 6.52 -26.54
#